data_AF-A0A1G7HYC8-F1
#
_entry.id   AF-A0A1G7HYC8-F1
#
_cell.length_a   1.000
_cell.length_b   1.000
_cell.length_c   1.000
_cell.angle_alpha   90.00
_cell.angle_beta   90.00
_cell.angle_gamma   90.00
#
_symmetry.space_group_name_H-M   'P 1'
#
loop_
_entity.id
_entity.type
_entity.pdbx_description
1 polymer ?
#
loop_
_entity_poly.entity_id
_entity_poly.type
_entity_poly.pdbx_seq_one_letter_code
_entity_poly.pdbx_strand_id
1 'polypeptide(L)'
;MITWIGNPHFFNSFYLLNGGALGDDLGKVYYFSPDNLEYEPLDLTYTQFLDFCFNNDLDKFYEGNRWTDWRNEVSKLNGDEVFNFYPFLWTQEGKDINANSRKAISIEELYHVNVDMRKQLGLDK
;
A
#
# COMPACT_ATOMS: atom_id res chain seq x y z
N MET A 1 13.55 -1.59 -8.97
CA MET A 1 12.74 -0.56 -9.65
C MET A 1 11.35 -0.68 -9.07
N ILE A 2 10.92 0.28 -8.25
CA ILE A 2 9.55 0.31 -7.73
C ILE A 2 8.70 0.87 -8.87
N THR A 3 8.04 0.00 -9.62
CA THR A 3 7.10 0.39 -10.66
C THR A 3 5.79 0.79 -9.98
N TRP A 4 5.59 2.09 -9.81
CA TRP A 4 4.36 2.66 -9.29
C TRP A 4 3.26 2.59 -10.36
N ILE A 5 2.14 1.95 -10.02
CA ILE A 5 0.90 2.06 -10.78
C ILE A 5 -0.04 2.90 -9.91
N GLY A 6 -0.05 4.19 -10.19
CA GLY A 6 -0.99 5.14 -9.62
C GLY A 6 -2.40 4.83 -10.06
N ASN A 7 -3.04 3.90 -9.36
CA ASN A 7 -4.48 3.79 -9.39
C ASN A 7 -5.01 4.50 -8.14
N PRO A 8 -6.00 5.41 -8.23
CA PRO A 8 -6.68 6.03 -7.09
C PRO A 8 -7.45 5.02 -6.20
N HIS A 9 -7.06 3.75 -6.19
CA HIS A 9 -7.62 2.65 -5.42
C HIS A 9 -6.64 2.14 -4.34
N PHE A 10 -5.39 2.61 -4.35
CA PHE A 10 -4.30 2.10 -3.50
C PHE A 10 -3.92 3.16 -2.46
N PHE A 11 -4.60 3.18 -1.32
CA PHE A 11 -4.60 4.37 -0.44
C PHE A 11 -3.39 4.52 0.47
N ASN A 12 -2.61 3.46 0.70
CA ASN A 12 -1.47 3.46 1.63
C ASN A 12 -0.47 2.30 1.38
N SER A 13 -0.62 1.55 0.28
CA SER A 13 0.14 0.31 0.04
C SER A 13 1.11 0.48 -1.13
N PHE A 14 2.21 -0.27 -1.12
CA PHE A 14 3.20 -0.21 -2.19
C PHE A 14 3.38 -1.56 -2.87
N TYR A 15 3.53 -1.56 -4.19
CA TYR A 15 3.94 -2.74 -4.95
C TYR A 15 5.41 -2.63 -5.32
N LEU A 16 6.18 -3.69 -5.03
CA LEU A 16 7.63 -3.72 -5.22
C LEU A 16 8.00 -4.88 -6.13
N LEU A 17 8.77 -4.59 -7.19
CA LEU A 17 9.38 -5.63 -8.00
C LEU A 17 10.66 -6.12 -7.32
N ASN A 18 10.72 -7.42 -7.01
CA ASN A 18 11.87 -8.04 -6.40
C ASN A 18 13.04 -8.08 -7.39
N GLY A 19 14.05 -7.25 -7.12
CA GLY A 19 15.34 -7.23 -7.82
C GLY A 19 16.43 -8.07 -7.14
N GLY A 20 16.08 -8.89 -6.15
CA GLY A 20 16.99 -9.73 -5.36
C GLY A 20 17.20 -9.29 -3.91
N ALA A 21 16.42 -8.33 -3.42
CA ALA A 21 16.54 -7.77 -2.06
C ALA A 21 15.39 -8.14 -1.12
N LEU A 22 14.27 -8.66 -1.66
CA LEU A 22 13.06 -8.98 -0.88
C LEU A 22 12.89 -10.49 -0.64
N GLY A 23 13.59 -11.32 -1.40
CA GLY A 23 13.52 -12.78 -1.36
C GLY A 23 14.29 -13.42 -2.53
N ASP A 24 14.30 -14.75 -2.57
CA ASP A 24 15.03 -15.55 -3.57
C ASP A 24 14.33 -15.62 -4.95
N ASP A 25 13.09 -15.13 -5.03
CA ASP A 25 12.21 -15.19 -6.19
C ASP A 25 12.33 -13.95 -7.10
N LEU A 26 13.49 -13.82 -7.74
CA LEU A 26 13.79 -12.69 -8.62
C LEU A 26 12.70 -12.46 -9.69
N GLY A 27 12.28 -11.20 -9.85
CA GLY A 27 11.28 -10.78 -10.84
C GLY A 27 9.82 -10.95 -10.40
N LYS A 28 9.58 -11.39 -9.16
CA LYS A 28 8.25 -11.44 -8.55
C LYS A 28 7.86 -10.10 -7.91
N VAL A 29 6.55 -9.85 -7.83
CA VAL A 29 5.98 -8.65 -7.21
C VAL A 29 5.57 -8.94 -5.77
N TYR A 30 5.94 -8.02 -4.89
CA TYR A 30 5.60 -7.99 -3.49
C TYR A 30 4.62 -6.85 -3.22
N TYR A 31 3.73 -7.07 -2.26
CA TYR A 31 2.82 -6.09 -1.71
C TYR A 31 3.32 -5.68 -0.33
N PHE A 32 3.67 -4.42 -0.17
CA PHE A 32 3.99 -3.84 1.13
C PHE A 32 2.70 -3.37 1.78
N SER A 33 2.25 -4.17 2.75
CA SER A 33 0.93 -4.03 3.35
C SER A 33 0.91 -2.91 4.40
N PRO A 34 -0.06 -1.97 4.33
CA PRO A 34 -0.20 -0.89 5.32
C PRO A 34 -0.75 -1.38 6.65
N ASP A 35 -1.29 -2.60 6.71
CA ASP A 35 -1.98 -3.14 7.89
C ASP A 35 -1.02 -3.88 8.83
N ASN A 36 0.15 -4.27 8.35
CA ASN A 36 1.15 -5.01 9.14
C ASN A 36 2.60 -4.59 8.86
N LEU A 37 2.83 -3.69 7.89
CA LEU A 37 4.15 -3.27 7.43
C LEU A 37 5.04 -4.44 6.98
N GLU A 38 4.48 -5.52 6.44
CA GLU A 38 5.21 -6.65 5.86
C GLU A 38 5.25 -6.64 4.33
N TYR A 39 6.30 -7.25 3.78
CA TYR A 39 6.43 -7.52 2.36
C TYR A 39 5.81 -8.88 2.05
N GLU A 40 4.64 -8.88 1.42
CA GLU A 40 3.87 -10.08 1.10
C GLU A 40 4.09 -10.47 -0.37
N PRO A 41 4.62 -11.66 -0.69
CA PRO A 41 4.79 -12.08 -2.07
C PRO A 41 3.44 -12.36 -2.72
N LEU A 42 3.18 -11.74 -3.87
CA LEU A 42 1.95 -11.98 -4.64
C LEU A 42 2.06 -13.18 -5.58
N ASP A 43 3.28 -13.72 -5.72
CA ASP A 43 3.63 -14.76 -6.70
C ASP A 43 3.37 -14.37 -8.17
N LEU A 44 3.19 -13.07 -8.43
CA LEU A 44 3.00 -12.51 -9.77
C LEU A 44 4.32 -12.06 -10.37
N THR A 45 4.54 -12.36 -11.65
CA THR A 45 5.55 -11.65 -12.46
C THR A 45 5.07 -10.24 -12.79
N TYR A 46 5.97 -9.36 -13.25
CA TYR A 46 5.59 -8.00 -13.66
C TYR A 46 4.47 -7.97 -14.72
N THR A 47 4.51 -8.84 -15.73
CA THR A 47 3.46 -8.90 -16.76
C THR A 47 2.11 -9.34 -16.18
N GLN A 48 2.12 -10.35 -15.29
CA GLN A 48 0.90 -10.79 -14.60
C GLN A 48 0.37 -9.73 -13.63
N PHE A 49 1.25 -8.93 -13.02
CA PHE A 49 0.85 -7.82 -12.18
C PHE A 49 0.18 -6.71 -12.99
N LEU A 50 0.70 -6.38 -14.17
CA LEU A 50 0.01 -5.44 -15.08
C LEU A 50 -1.37 -5.97 -15.47
N ASP A 51 -1.47 -7.25 -15.84
CA ASP A 51 -2.75 -7.89 -16.13
C ASP A 51 -3.70 -7.82 -14.93
N PHE A 52 -3.19 -8.04 -13.71
CA PHE A 52 -3.96 -7.86 -12.48
C PHE A 52 -4.45 -6.42 -12.30
N CYS A 53 -3.61 -5.41 -12.54
CA CYS A 53 -4.02 -4.01 -12.37
C CYS A 53 -5.11 -3.56 -13.36
N PHE A 54 -5.16 -4.15 -14.56
CA PHE A 54 -6.09 -3.72 -15.61
C PHE A 54 -7.31 -4.63 -15.79
N ASN A 55 -7.19 -5.92 -15.49
CA ASN A 55 -8.22 -6.93 -15.81
C ASN A 55 -8.83 -7.61 -14.58
N ASN A 56 -8.31 -7.43 -13.36
CA ASN A 56 -8.92 -7.99 -12.16
C ASN A 56 -9.92 -7.05 -11.48
N ASP A 57 -10.82 -7.67 -10.70
CA ASP A 57 -11.75 -6.98 -9.83
C ASP A 57 -11.04 -6.43 -8.59
N LEU A 58 -10.49 -5.23 -8.73
CA LEU A 58 -9.87 -4.49 -7.63
C LEU A 58 -10.88 -4.11 -6.54
N ASP A 59 -12.18 -4.04 -6.87
CA ASP A 59 -13.20 -3.75 -5.85
C ASP A 59 -13.29 -4.89 -4.84
N LYS A 60 -13.19 -6.13 -5.30
CA LYS A 60 -13.11 -7.32 -4.45
C LYS A 60 -11.78 -7.43 -3.70
N PHE A 61 -10.65 -7.11 -4.35
CA PHE A 61 -9.34 -7.20 -3.70
C PHE A 61 -9.20 -6.19 -2.54
N TYR A 62 -9.77 -4.99 -2.67
CA TYR A 62 -9.77 -3.95 -1.62
C TYR A 62 -11.01 -3.96 -0.74
N GLU A 63 -11.79 -5.03 -0.78
CA GLU A 63 -12.95 -5.19 0.09
C GLU A 63 -12.48 -5.18 1.56
N GLY A 64 -13.02 -4.27 2.36
CA GLY A 64 -12.61 -4.05 3.76
C GLY A 64 -11.58 -2.94 3.99
N ASN A 65 -10.81 -2.55 2.97
CA ASN A 65 -9.77 -1.51 3.09
C ASN A 65 -10.21 -0.14 2.56
N ARG A 66 -11.53 0.05 2.38
CA ARG A 66 -12.15 1.27 1.86
C ARG A 66 -13.03 1.91 2.93
N TRP A 67 -12.87 3.23 3.12
CA TRP A 67 -13.73 4.01 4.02
C TRP A 67 -14.91 4.62 3.28
N THR A 68 -15.88 5.10 4.03
CA THR A 68 -17.07 5.76 3.48
C THR A 68 -16.67 7.00 2.69
N ASP A 69 -17.20 7.15 1.48
CA ASP A 69 -16.94 8.29 0.59
C ASP A 69 -15.49 8.43 0.07
N TRP A 70 -14.69 7.35 0.15
CA TRP A 70 -13.28 7.35 -0.29
C TRP A 70 -13.07 7.89 -1.71
N ARG A 71 -13.98 7.60 -2.65
CA ARG A 71 -13.86 8.03 -4.06
C ARG A 71 -13.83 9.56 -4.17
N ASN A 72 -14.66 10.25 -3.39
CA ASN A 72 -14.77 11.71 -3.40
C ASN A 72 -13.63 12.39 -2.62
N GLU A 73 -13.11 11.75 -1.57
CA GLU A 73 -11.93 12.25 -0.86
C GLU A 73 -10.68 12.12 -1.73
N VAL A 74 -10.49 10.98 -2.39
CA VAL A 74 -9.30 10.67 -3.20
C VAL A 74 -9.29 11.45 -4.50
N SER A 75 -10.44 11.75 -5.11
CA SER A 75 -10.51 12.57 -6.31
C SER A 75 -9.98 14.00 -6.12
N LYS A 76 -9.74 14.42 -4.86
CA LYS A 76 -9.20 15.74 -4.50
C LYS A 76 -7.68 15.71 -4.27
N LEU A 77 -7.07 14.53 -4.19
CA LEU A 77 -5.62 14.38 -4.02
C LEU A 77 -4.89 14.66 -5.34
N ASN A 78 -3.69 15.21 -5.24
CA ASN A 78 -2.76 15.24 -6.36
C ASN A 78 -2.18 13.84 -6.63
N GLY A 79 -1.63 13.63 -7.83
CA GLY A 79 -1.10 12.32 -8.24
C GLY A 79 0.12 11.85 -7.43
N ASP A 80 0.72 12.74 -6.65
CA ASP A 80 1.87 12.54 -5.77
C ASP A 80 1.51 12.54 -4.28
N GLU A 81 0.21 12.58 -3.95
CA GLU A 81 -0.31 12.61 -2.58
C GLU A 81 -1.12 11.36 -2.23
N VAL A 82 -1.13 11.03 -0.94
CA VAL A 82 -1.80 9.87 -0.34
C VAL A 82 -2.32 10.21 1.05
N PHE A 83 -3.30 9.46 1.54
CA PHE A 83 -3.81 9.63 2.90
C PHE A 83 -3.00 8.82 3.90
N ASN A 84 -2.42 9.51 4.88
CA ASN A 84 -1.93 8.91 6.10
C ASN A 84 -3.04 8.87 7.16
N PHE A 85 -3.07 7.80 7.97
CA PHE A 85 -4.12 7.52 8.94
C PHE A 85 -3.60 7.63 10.37
N TYR A 86 -4.44 8.17 11.25
CA TYR A 86 -4.20 8.16 12.70
C TYR A 86 -5.47 7.79 13.47
N PRO A 87 -5.44 6.77 14.35
CA PRO A 87 -4.34 5.85 14.61
C PRO A 87 -3.86 5.08 13.36
N PHE A 88 -2.61 4.61 13.36
CA PHE A 88 -2.03 3.95 12.19
C PHE A 88 -2.71 2.61 11.91
N LEU A 89 -2.86 2.25 10.63
CA LEU A 89 -3.60 1.04 10.21
C LEU A 89 -3.01 -0.26 10.78
N TRP A 90 -1.71 -0.28 11.08
CA TRP A 90 -1.03 -1.41 11.71
C TRP A 90 -1.18 -1.50 13.23
N THR A 91 -1.91 -0.59 13.88
CA THR A 91 -2.25 -0.70 15.32
C THR A 91 -3.63 -1.30 15.52
N GLN A 92 -3.94 -1.76 16.75
CA GLN A 92 -5.26 -2.33 17.03
C GLN A 92 -6.36 -1.26 16.94
N GLU A 93 -6.05 -0.03 17.33
CA GLU A 93 -6.96 1.11 17.32
C GLU A 93 -7.23 1.61 15.89
N GLY A 94 -6.26 1.46 14.98
CA GLY A 94 -6.37 1.94 13.59
C GLY A 94 -7.11 1.01 12.64
N LYS A 95 -7.63 -0.14 13.12
CA LYS A 95 -8.39 -1.09 12.29
C LYS A 95 -9.73 -0.54 11.80
N ASP A 96 -10.33 0.40 12.52
CA ASP A 96 -11.55 1.08 12.04
C ASP A 96 -11.18 2.28 11.16
N ILE A 97 -11.02 2.00 9.86
CA ILE A 97 -10.62 3.01 8.87
C ILE A 97 -11.58 4.21 8.79
N ASN A 98 -12.86 4.03 9.15
CA ASN A 98 -13.85 5.12 9.13
C ASN A 98 -13.70 6.04 10.33
N ALA A 99 -13.31 5.50 11.48
CA ALA A 99 -13.08 6.26 12.71
C ALA A 99 -11.73 7.01 12.71
N ASN A 100 -10.78 6.57 11.88
CA ASN A 100 -9.46 7.17 11.80
C ASN A 100 -9.48 8.58 11.19
N SER A 101 -8.65 9.45 11.75
CA SER A 101 -8.30 10.72 11.12
C SER A 101 -7.42 10.47 9.90
N ARG A 102 -7.64 11.24 8.83
CA ARG A 102 -6.89 11.16 7.57
C ARG A 102 -6.22 12.48 7.27
N LYS A 103 -4.98 12.44 6.79
CA LYS A 103 -4.22 13.61 6.32
C LYS A 103 -3.55 13.31 4.99
N ALA A 104 -3.71 14.19 4.01
CA ALA A 104 -2.96 14.13 2.77
C ALA A 104 -1.48 14.48 3.04
N ILE A 105 -0.57 13.60 2.61
CA ILE A 105 0.88 13.79 2.64
C ILE A 105 1.48 13.30 1.33
N SER A 106 2.77 13.61 1.08
CA SER A 106 3.44 13.09 -0.11
C SER A 106 3.65 11.58 -0.01
N ILE A 107 3.64 10.90 -1.16
CA ILE A 107 3.93 9.46 -1.25
C ILE A 107 5.32 9.13 -0.66
N GLU A 108 6.30 10.00 -0.90
CA GLU A 108 7.66 9.86 -0.38
C GLU A 108 7.66 9.90 1.16
N GLU A 109 6.96 10.86 1.76
CA GLU A 109 6.85 10.98 3.22
C GLU A 109 6.20 9.72 3.82
N LEU A 110 5.11 9.25 3.22
CA LEU A 110 4.42 8.04 3.67
C LEU A 110 5.34 6.81 3.62
N TYR A 111 6.07 6.64 2.51
CA TYR A 111 6.99 5.52 2.34
C TYR A 111 8.09 5.52 3.41
N HIS A 112 8.69 6.68 3.67
CA HIS A 112 9.71 6.82 4.71
C HIS A 112 9.17 6.51 6.10
N VAL A 113 7.99 7.03 6.45
CA VAL A 113 7.34 6.72 7.73
C VAL A 113 7.11 5.22 7.89
N ASN A 114 6.57 4.55 6.87
CA ASN A 114 6.27 3.12 6.95
C ASN A 114 7.55 2.26 7.06
N VAL A 115 8.60 2.59 6.30
CA VAL A 115 9.90 1.89 6.37
C VAL A 115 10.60 2.13 7.71
N ASP A 116 10.58 3.36 8.23
CA ASP A 116 11.19 3.68 9.52
C ASP A 116 10.43 3.05 10.68
N MET A 117 9.09 3.01 10.62
CA MET A 117 8.27 2.30 11.59
C MET A 117 8.52 0.79 11.57
N ARG A 118 8.66 0.20 10.36
CA ARG A 118 9.01 -1.21 10.21
C ARG A 118 10.33 -1.55 10.92
N LYS A 119 11.35 -0.70 10.78
CA LYS A 119 12.62 -0.82 11.51
C LYS A 119 12.45 -0.73 13.02
N GLN A 120 11.71 0.27 13.50
CA GLN A 120 11.51 0.49 14.93
C GLN A 120 10.72 -0.65 15.60
N LEU A 121 9.81 -1.28 14.86
CA LEU A 121 9.04 -2.44 15.31
C LEU A 121 9.83 -3.76 15.22
N GLY A 122 11.07 -3.74 14.70
CA GLY A 122 11.93 -4.92 14.61
C GLY A 122 11.48 -5.93 13.55
N LEU A 123 10.77 -5.46 12.52
CA LEU A 123 10.27 -6.32 11.44
C LEU A 123 11.31 -6.57 10.34
N ASP A 124 12.41 -5.82 10.33
CA ASP A 124 13.57 -6.09 9.47
C ASP A 124 14.32 -7.31 10.01
N LYS A 125 14.23 -8.42 9.28
CA LYS A 125 14.86 -9.71 9.60
C LYS A 125 16.26 -9.79 9.01
#